data_AF-D2QG38-F1
#
_entry.id   AF-D2QG38-F1
#
_cell.length_a   1.000
_cell.length_b   1.000
_cell.length_c   1.000
_cell.angle_alpha   90.00
_cell.angle_beta   90.00
_cell.angle_gamma   90.00
#
_symmetry.space_group_name_H-M   'P 1'
#
loop_
_entity.id
_entity.type
_entity.pdbx_description
1 polymer ?
#
loop_
_entity_poly.entity_id
_entity_poly.type
_entity_poly.pdbx_seq_one_letter_code
_entity_poly.pdbx_strand_id
1 'polypeptide(L)'
;MDTETKPNTDLSLTDSNGRELLQSSLSDYVAFLRRQPAVCGTPEQQETLIKHVAQGHELIKLVAAERLKITRQLDKQKHDWMEIEKEMTAPILAAMQPLKDAVEHYNREVLRVREHQQAQAANQTPITHSGETTWLMPDVALVAKPKGVQMKWTYNIVDPNQVPNGYWIIDEGAIKADIANGVRDIPGVRIYEEAVTTFRK
;
A
#
# COMPACT_ATOMS: atom_id res chain seq x y z
N MET A 1 35.01 16.73 46.18
CA MET A 1 33.81 16.66 45.32
C MET A 1 34.34 16.48 43.92
N ASP A 2 34.88 15.29 43.66
CA ASP A 2 35.59 14.98 42.44
C ASP A 2 34.58 14.48 41.42
N THR A 3 34.29 15.34 40.44
CA THR A 3 33.53 14.98 39.26
C THR A 3 34.43 14.12 38.38
N GLU A 4 34.30 12.81 38.48
CA GLU A 4 34.83 11.87 37.49
C GLU A 4 34.19 12.16 36.12
N THR A 5 34.92 12.89 35.30
CA THR A 5 34.69 13.00 33.86
C THR A 5 34.94 11.63 33.24
N LYS A 6 33.88 10.83 33.08
CA LYS A 6 33.91 9.68 32.18
C LYS A 6 34.37 10.18 30.80
N PRO A 7 35.44 9.60 30.21
CA PRO A 7 35.80 9.94 28.85
C PRO A 7 34.69 9.44 27.94
N ASN A 8 33.78 10.33 27.53
CA ASN A 8 32.94 10.11 26.36
C ASN A 8 33.89 9.91 25.18
N THR A 9 34.16 8.65 24.87
CA THR A 9 34.84 8.30 23.64
C THR A 9 33.85 8.63 22.53
N ASP A 10 34.12 9.68 21.76
CA ASP A 10 33.28 10.24 20.68
C ASP A 10 33.13 9.25 19.50
N LEU A 11 32.54 8.09 19.76
CA LEU A 11 32.29 7.02 18.81
C LEU A 11 30.94 7.27 18.15
N SER A 12 30.92 8.22 17.22
CA SER A 12 29.74 8.65 16.48
C SER A 12 29.77 8.15 15.04
N LEU A 13 28.62 7.74 14.49
CA LEU A 13 28.49 7.43 13.04
C LEU A 13 28.16 8.67 12.19
N THR A 14 27.78 9.80 12.80
CA THR A 14 27.40 11.01 12.07
C THR A 14 28.60 11.86 11.67
N ASP A 15 29.66 11.82 12.47
CA ASP A 15 30.86 12.63 12.26
C ASP A 15 31.95 11.81 11.59
N SER A 16 32.62 12.37 10.58
CA SER A 16 33.67 11.66 9.84
C SER A 16 34.80 11.18 10.75
N ASN A 17 35.24 12.02 11.69
CA ASN A 17 36.28 11.68 12.67
C ASN A 17 35.80 10.60 13.66
N GLY A 18 34.54 10.70 14.14
CA GLY A 18 33.94 9.69 15.03
C GLY A 18 33.83 8.32 14.36
N ARG A 19 33.54 8.30 13.05
CA ARG A 19 33.45 7.08 12.25
C ARG A 19 34.80 6.39 12.09
N GLU A 20 35.85 7.16 11.85
CA GLU A 20 37.22 6.63 11.74
C GLU A 20 37.69 6.04 13.08
N LEU A 21 37.41 6.71 14.20
CA LEU A 21 37.69 6.20 15.55
C LEU A 21 36.88 4.94 15.89
N LEU A 22 35.62 4.88 15.47
CA LEU A 22 34.79 3.69 15.64
C LEU A 22 35.31 2.53 14.80
N GLN A 23 35.70 2.79 13.55
CA GLN A 23 36.26 1.78 12.67
C GLN A 23 37.60 1.25 13.18
N SER A 24 38.49 2.11 13.67
CA SER A 24 39.75 1.69 14.26
C SER A 24 39.51 0.84 15.51
N SER A 25 38.66 1.30 16.44
CA SER A 25 38.28 0.57 17.65
C SER A 25 37.67 -0.81 17.36
N LEU A 26 36.76 -0.89 16.38
CA LEU A 26 36.21 -2.17 15.94
C LEU A 26 37.28 -3.06 15.31
N SER A 27 38.19 -2.51 14.50
CA SER A 27 39.26 -3.29 13.88
C SER A 27 40.25 -3.84 14.91
N ASP A 28 40.58 -3.05 15.94
CA ASP A 28 41.44 -3.43 17.05
C ASP A 28 40.80 -4.54 17.89
N TYR A 29 39.49 -4.40 18.17
CA TYR A 29 38.74 -5.41 18.89
C TYR A 29 38.59 -6.71 18.09
N VAL A 30 38.38 -6.66 16.77
CA VAL A 30 38.37 -7.85 15.91
C VAL A 30 39.76 -8.51 15.87
N ALA A 31 40.83 -7.73 15.76
CA ALA A 31 42.20 -8.24 15.82
C ALA A 31 42.48 -8.91 17.18
N PHE A 32 41.98 -8.33 18.27
CA PHE A 32 42.03 -8.91 19.59
C PHE A 32 41.28 -10.25 19.67
N LEU A 33 40.04 -10.33 19.18
CA LEU A 33 39.27 -11.57 19.16
C LEU A 33 39.94 -12.69 18.35
N ARG A 34 40.58 -12.35 17.23
CA ARG A 34 41.32 -13.33 16.40
C ARG A 34 42.56 -13.91 17.09
N ARG A 35 43.11 -13.20 18.08
CA ARG A 35 44.27 -13.67 18.87
C ARG A 35 43.86 -14.60 20.02
N GLN A 36 42.57 -14.68 20.36
CA GLN A 36 42.11 -15.51 21.47
C GLN A 36 42.09 -17.00 21.08
N PRO A 37 42.46 -17.91 22.01
CA PRO A 37 42.42 -19.34 21.75
C PRO A 37 40.97 -19.83 21.59
N ALA A 38 40.74 -20.74 20.64
CA ALA A 38 39.41 -21.31 20.37
C ALA A 38 38.94 -22.35 21.41
N VAL A 39 39.76 -22.65 22.41
CA VAL A 39 39.49 -23.69 23.42
C VAL A 39 39.64 -23.10 24.81
N CYS A 40 38.62 -23.29 25.65
CA CYS A 40 38.64 -22.94 27.06
C CYS A 40 39.14 -24.15 27.86
N GLY A 41 40.33 -24.07 28.45
CA GLY A 41 40.89 -25.14 29.28
C GLY A 41 40.69 -24.93 30.78
N THR A 42 40.53 -23.68 31.23
CA THR A 42 40.43 -23.33 32.65
C THR A 42 39.16 -22.50 32.94
N PRO A 43 38.62 -22.56 34.18
CA PRO A 43 37.46 -21.75 34.57
C PRO A 43 37.75 -20.24 34.51
N GLU A 44 38.99 -19.82 34.79
CA GLU A 44 39.40 -18.42 34.67
C GLU A 44 39.36 -17.92 33.21
N GLN A 45 39.77 -18.76 32.26
CA GLN A 45 39.68 -18.46 30.83
C GLN A 45 38.23 -18.35 30.34
N GLN A 46 37.33 -19.15 30.93
CA GLN A 46 35.91 -19.06 30.61
C GLN A 46 35.34 -17.69 31.03
N GLU A 47 35.67 -17.22 32.23
CA GLU A 47 35.17 -15.93 32.72
C GLU A 47 35.68 -14.75 31.87
N THR A 48 36.95 -14.76 31.48
CA THR A 48 37.52 -13.71 30.62
C THR A 48 36.88 -13.71 29.23
N LEU A 49 36.66 -14.88 28.63
CA LEU A 49 35.98 -14.98 27.33
C LEU A 49 34.53 -14.51 27.40
N ILE A 50 33.80 -14.81 28.48
CA ILE A 50 32.45 -14.27 28.69
C ILE A 50 32.48 -12.75 28.75
N LYS A 51 33.43 -12.16 29.49
CA LYS A 51 33.60 -10.69 29.54
C LYS A 51 33.87 -10.10 28.17
N HIS A 52 34.72 -10.73 27.36
CA HIS A 52 34.98 -10.28 26.00
C HIS A 52 33.73 -10.40 25.12
N VAL A 53 33.03 -11.52 25.13
CA VAL A 53 31.77 -11.67 24.38
C VAL A 53 30.75 -10.61 24.79
N ALA A 54 30.63 -10.29 26.08
CA ALA A 54 29.76 -9.22 26.55
C ALA A 54 30.19 -7.84 25.99
N GLN A 55 31.49 -7.52 26.02
CA GLN A 55 32.03 -6.29 25.41
C GLN A 55 31.71 -6.19 23.90
N GLY A 56 31.80 -7.31 23.17
CA GLY A 56 31.47 -7.36 21.75
C GLY A 56 29.99 -7.06 21.48
N HIS A 57 29.09 -7.61 22.31
CA HIS A 57 27.66 -7.29 22.22
C HIS A 57 27.38 -5.81 22.53
N GLU A 58 28.07 -5.21 23.49
CA GLU A 58 27.92 -3.77 23.78
C GLU A 58 28.36 -2.90 22.60
N LEU A 59 29.48 -3.21 21.94
CA LEU A 59 29.90 -2.51 20.72
C LEU A 59 28.87 -2.63 19.59
N ILE A 60 28.30 -3.82 19.39
CA ILE A 60 27.23 -4.03 18.39
C ILE A 60 26.00 -3.17 18.74
N LYS A 61 25.59 -3.12 20.01
CA LYS A 61 24.46 -2.29 20.46
C LYS A 61 24.73 -0.81 20.22
N LEU A 62 25.94 -0.32 20.48
CA LEU A 62 26.33 1.06 20.24
C LEU A 62 26.22 1.42 18.76
N VAL A 63 26.76 0.59 17.86
CA VAL A 63 26.65 0.80 16.40
C VAL A 63 25.19 0.80 15.96
N ALA A 64 24.37 -0.10 16.50
CA ALA A 64 22.94 -0.15 16.19
C ALA A 64 22.19 1.10 16.68
N ALA A 65 22.54 1.62 17.86
CA ALA A 65 21.96 2.84 18.41
C ALA A 65 22.33 4.07 17.57
N GLU A 66 23.59 4.20 17.16
CA GLU A 66 24.05 5.29 16.29
C GLU A 66 23.37 5.23 14.91
N ARG A 67 23.23 4.03 14.31
CA ARG A 67 22.46 3.86 13.08
C ARG A 67 21.02 4.34 13.26
N LEU A 68 20.39 4.01 14.38
CA LEU A 68 19.00 4.37 14.66
C LEU A 68 18.82 5.90 14.80
N LYS A 69 19.81 6.61 15.35
CA LYS A 69 19.79 8.08 15.40
C LYS A 69 19.73 8.67 13.99
N ILE A 70 20.56 8.15 13.08
CA ILE A 70 20.61 8.59 11.67
C ILE A 70 19.27 8.30 10.99
N THR A 71 18.74 7.08 11.09
CA THR A 71 17.50 6.73 10.40
C THR A 71 16.31 7.53 10.91
N ARG A 72 16.22 7.81 12.22
CA ARG A 72 15.16 8.65 12.78
C ARG A 72 15.17 10.07 12.24
N GLN A 73 16.36 10.65 12.04
CA GLN A 73 16.48 11.98 11.45
C GLN A 73 16.05 11.97 9.97
N LEU A 74 16.44 10.95 9.21
CA LEU A 74 16.01 10.78 7.82
C LEU A 74 14.50 10.55 7.70
N ASP A 75 13.92 9.77 8.60
CA ASP A 75 12.47 9.52 8.64
C ASP A 75 11.69 10.81 8.90
N LYS A 76 12.20 11.66 9.80
CA LYS A 76 11.63 12.99 10.05
C LYS A 76 11.72 13.86 8.80
N GLN A 77 12.90 13.96 8.18
CA GLN A 77 13.07 14.74 6.95
C GLN A 77 12.15 14.26 5.84
N LYS A 78 12.05 12.93 5.64
CA LYS A 78 11.12 12.33 4.69
C LYS A 78 9.68 12.75 4.97
N HIS A 79 9.27 12.76 6.24
CA HIS A 79 7.94 13.22 6.62
C HIS A 79 7.70 14.68 6.25
N ASP A 80 8.65 15.55 6.59
CA ASP A 80 8.59 16.98 6.26
C ASP A 80 8.45 17.19 4.73
N TRP A 81 9.21 16.43 3.92
CA TRP A 81 9.08 16.48 2.45
C TRP A 81 7.72 16.02 1.94
N MET A 82 7.12 14.98 2.54
CA MET A 82 5.77 14.52 2.17
C MET A 82 4.70 15.55 2.53
N GLU A 83 4.87 16.27 3.65
CA GLU A 83 3.96 17.36 4.02
C GLU A 83 4.06 18.52 3.03
N ILE A 84 5.28 18.94 2.67
CA ILE A 84 5.50 19.96 1.64
C ILE A 84 4.88 19.56 0.30
N GLU A 85 5.09 18.32 -0.15
CA GLU A 85 4.48 17.81 -1.39
C GLU A 85 2.94 17.91 -1.32
N LYS A 86 2.36 17.50 -0.20
CA LYS A 86 0.91 17.57 0.00
C LYS A 86 0.41 19.02 -0.02
N GLU A 87 1.09 19.95 0.63
CA GLU A 87 0.74 21.37 0.63
C GLU A 87 0.84 21.98 -0.77
N MET A 88 1.88 21.64 -1.52
CA MET A 88 2.07 22.13 -2.90
C MET A 88 1.05 21.54 -3.89
N THR A 89 0.66 20.28 -3.70
CA THR A 89 -0.29 19.58 -4.60
C THR A 89 -1.75 19.80 -4.24
N ALA A 90 -2.06 20.14 -2.99
CA ALA A 90 -3.42 20.44 -2.52
C ALA A 90 -4.18 21.46 -3.39
N PRO A 91 -3.64 22.65 -3.75
CA PRO A 91 -4.37 23.61 -4.57
C PRO A 91 -4.65 23.09 -5.98
N ILE A 92 -3.73 22.30 -6.56
CA ILE A 92 -3.92 21.69 -7.88
C ILE A 92 -5.05 20.67 -7.81
N LEU A 93 -5.05 19.80 -6.79
CA LEU A 93 -6.10 18.81 -6.60
C LEU A 93 -7.47 19.47 -6.36
N ALA A 94 -7.51 20.55 -5.56
CA ALA A 94 -8.72 21.32 -5.33
C ALA A 94 -9.24 21.97 -6.63
N ALA A 95 -8.36 22.53 -7.46
CA ALA A 95 -8.75 23.09 -8.76
C ALA A 95 -9.21 22.02 -9.76
N MET A 96 -8.66 20.81 -9.69
CA MET A 96 -9.06 19.68 -10.54
C MET A 96 -10.38 19.02 -10.10
N GLN A 97 -10.79 19.18 -8.85
CA GLN A 97 -11.99 18.53 -8.30
C GLN A 97 -13.27 18.78 -9.12
N PRO A 98 -13.65 20.02 -9.47
CA PRO A 98 -14.87 20.25 -10.27
C PRO A 98 -14.80 19.60 -11.66
N LEU A 99 -13.60 19.48 -12.26
CA LEU A 99 -13.43 18.78 -13.53
C LEU A 99 -13.66 17.28 -13.38
N LYS A 100 -13.18 16.68 -12.29
CA LYS A 100 -13.45 15.27 -11.97
C LYS A 100 -14.93 15.04 -11.74
N ASP A 101 -15.57 15.89 -10.94
CA ASP A 101 -16.99 15.79 -10.62
C ASP A 101 -17.87 15.88 -11.88
N ALA A 102 -17.51 16.77 -12.82
CA ALA A 102 -18.20 16.91 -14.11
C ALA A 102 -18.07 15.65 -14.99
N VAL A 103 -16.86 15.06 -15.05
CA VAL A 103 -16.63 13.82 -15.80
C VAL A 103 -17.40 12.65 -15.18
N GLU A 104 -17.39 12.53 -13.85
CA GLU A 104 -18.15 11.52 -13.12
C GLU A 104 -19.67 11.70 -13.30
N HIS A 105 -20.16 12.95 -13.32
CA HIS A 105 -21.55 13.24 -13.62
C HIS A 105 -21.94 12.76 -15.03
N TYR A 106 -21.17 13.13 -16.05
CA TYR A 106 -21.42 12.69 -17.42
C TYR A 106 -21.39 11.16 -17.55
N ASN A 107 -20.42 10.50 -16.92
CA ASN A 107 -20.35 9.04 -16.96
C ASN A 107 -21.56 8.37 -16.30
N ARG A 108 -22.08 8.92 -15.20
CA ARG A 108 -23.34 8.47 -14.59
C ARG A 108 -24.53 8.65 -15.53
N GLU A 109 -24.62 9.77 -16.25
CA GLU A 109 -25.68 10.01 -17.23
C GLU A 109 -25.61 9.05 -18.41
N VAL A 110 -24.41 8.81 -18.95
CA VAL A 110 -24.19 7.84 -20.04
C VAL A 110 -24.64 6.44 -19.64
N LEU A 111 -24.33 6.01 -18.41
CA LEU A 111 -24.81 4.73 -17.90
C LEU A 111 -26.33 4.68 -17.78
N ARG A 112 -26.96 5.72 -17.21
CA ARG A 112 -28.43 5.80 -17.09
C ARG A 112 -29.11 5.70 -18.46
N VAL A 113 -28.60 6.42 -19.46
CA VAL A 113 -29.15 6.37 -20.84
C VAL A 113 -29.01 4.97 -21.42
N ARG A 114 -27.87 4.31 -21.19
CA ARG A 114 -27.63 2.95 -21.66
C ARG A 114 -28.58 1.94 -21.02
N GLU A 115 -28.79 2.01 -19.70
CA GLU A 115 -29.75 1.15 -19.00
C GLU A 115 -31.16 1.34 -19.55
N HIS A 116 -31.60 2.59 -19.76
CA HIS A 116 -32.90 2.86 -20.36
C HIS A 116 -33.02 2.33 -21.79
N GLN A 117 -31.99 2.48 -22.62
CA GLN A 117 -31.97 1.93 -23.99
C GLN A 117 -32.02 0.39 -23.98
N GLN A 118 -31.28 -0.25 -23.08
CA GLN A 118 -31.30 -1.71 -22.93
C GLN A 118 -32.66 -2.22 -22.43
N ALA A 119 -33.28 -1.53 -21.47
CA ALA A 119 -34.63 -1.86 -21.00
C ALA A 119 -35.69 -1.67 -22.09
N GLN A 120 -35.58 -0.63 -22.91
CA GLN A 120 -36.46 -0.42 -24.07
C GLN A 120 -36.26 -1.49 -25.14
N ALA A 121 -35.01 -1.87 -25.44
CA ALA A 121 -34.71 -2.95 -26.39
C ALA A 121 -35.18 -4.32 -25.87
N ALA A 122 -35.08 -4.60 -24.57
CA ALA A 122 -35.60 -5.83 -23.98
C ALA A 122 -37.15 -5.89 -24.00
N ASN A 123 -37.81 -4.75 -23.77
CA ASN A 123 -39.27 -4.64 -23.88
C ASN A 123 -39.76 -4.66 -25.33
N GLN A 124 -38.91 -4.31 -26.31
CA GLN A 124 -39.12 -4.60 -27.72
C GLN A 124 -38.73 -6.06 -28.01
N THR A 125 -39.42 -7.00 -27.38
CA THR A 125 -39.37 -8.39 -27.81
C THR A 125 -40.04 -8.45 -29.19
N PRO A 126 -39.41 -9.06 -30.22
CA PRO A 126 -39.99 -9.08 -31.55
C PRO A 126 -41.30 -9.87 -31.50
N ILE A 127 -42.41 -9.17 -31.72
CA ILE A 127 -43.63 -9.80 -32.19
C ILE A 127 -43.23 -10.49 -33.49
N THR A 128 -43.23 -11.81 -33.45
CA THR A 128 -43.03 -12.70 -34.58
C THR A 128 -44.15 -12.44 -35.59
N HIS A 129 -43.94 -11.46 -36.45
CA HIS A 129 -44.63 -11.39 -37.72
C HIS A 129 -43.71 -11.95 -38.80
N SER A 130 -44.10 -13.13 -39.25
CA SER A 130 -43.74 -13.73 -40.52
C SER A 130 -43.79 -12.71 -41.66
N GLY A 131 -42.69 -12.59 -42.39
CA GLY A 131 -42.66 -12.05 -43.75
C GLY A 131 -42.63 -10.52 -43.83
N GLU A 132 -41.54 -10.04 -44.43
CA GLU A 132 -41.45 -8.76 -45.13
C GLU A 132 -41.19 -7.48 -44.29
N THR A 133 -40.23 -6.69 -44.78
CA THR A 133 -39.88 -5.28 -44.46
C THR A 133 -38.68 -5.02 -43.53
N THR A 134 -37.47 -5.25 -44.05
CA THR A 134 -36.17 -4.85 -43.47
C THR A 134 -35.73 -3.44 -43.94
N TRP A 135 -36.51 -2.39 -43.68
CA TRP A 135 -36.15 -1.02 -44.15
C TRP A 135 -36.38 0.12 -43.13
N LEU A 136 -36.74 -0.19 -41.88
CA LEU A 136 -37.07 0.81 -40.85
C LEU A 136 -36.31 0.61 -39.52
N MET A 137 -35.17 -0.08 -39.52
CA MET A 137 -34.32 -0.08 -38.33
C MET A 137 -33.43 1.17 -38.35
N PRO A 138 -33.62 2.14 -37.42
CA PRO A 138 -32.58 3.14 -37.21
C PRO A 138 -31.35 2.38 -36.70
N ASP A 139 -30.22 2.54 -37.40
CA ASP A 139 -28.92 2.10 -36.91
C ASP A 139 -28.55 2.98 -35.71
N VAL A 140 -29.07 2.61 -34.54
CA VAL A 140 -28.70 3.26 -33.28
C VAL A 140 -27.32 2.74 -32.96
N ALA A 141 -26.30 3.37 -33.55
CA ALA A 141 -24.91 3.15 -33.21
C ALA A 141 -24.77 3.29 -31.70
N LEU A 142 -24.67 2.15 -31.01
CA LEU A 142 -24.39 2.05 -29.58
C LEU A 142 -23.21 2.98 -29.30
N VAL A 143 -23.48 4.10 -28.62
CA VAL A 143 -22.49 5.11 -28.28
C VAL A 143 -21.29 4.37 -27.69
N ALA A 144 -20.17 4.39 -28.44
CA ALA A 144 -18.97 3.66 -28.06
C ALA A 144 -18.55 4.10 -26.65
N LYS A 145 -18.25 3.13 -25.78
CA LYS A 145 -17.86 3.39 -24.39
C LYS A 145 -16.77 4.48 -24.36
N PRO A 146 -16.96 5.59 -23.63
CA PRO A 146 -15.96 6.64 -23.60
C PRO A 146 -14.61 6.09 -23.13
N LYS A 147 -13.53 6.43 -23.85
CA LYS A 147 -12.16 6.00 -23.52
C LYS A 147 -11.82 6.44 -22.09
N GLY A 148 -11.47 5.50 -21.22
CA GLY A 148 -11.04 5.77 -19.83
C GLY A 148 -12.03 5.37 -18.72
N VAL A 149 -13.25 4.95 -19.08
CA VAL A 149 -14.21 4.42 -18.10
C VAL A 149 -13.99 2.91 -17.93
N GLN A 150 -13.61 2.48 -16.73
CA GLN A 150 -13.61 1.06 -16.36
C GLN A 150 -14.86 0.79 -15.53
N MET A 151 -15.60 -0.27 -15.85
CA MET A 151 -16.71 -0.70 -15.01
C MET A 151 -16.09 -1.56 -13.90
N LYS A 152 -16.21 -1.12 -12.66
CA LYS A 152 -15.81 -1.92 -11.50
C LYS A 152 -17.08 -2.49 -10.89
N TRP A 153 -17.11 -3.80 -10.74
CA TRP A 153 -18.17 -4.45 -9.98
C TRP A 153 -17.95 -4.16 -8.50
N THR A 154 -18.91 -3.46 -7.91
CA THR A 154 -18.95 -3.13 -6.48
C THR A 154 -20.17 -3.84 -5.88
N TYR A 155 -20.19 -4.04 -4.57
CA TYR A 155 -21.31 -4.67 -3.90
C TYR A 155 -21.70 -3.90 -2.63
N ASN A 156 -22.97 -3.97 -2.26
CA ASN A 156 -23.49 -3.46 -1.00
C ASN A 156 -24.26 -4.58 -0.29
N ILE A 157 -24.00 -4.80 1.00
CA ILE A 157 -24.62 -5.86 1.79
C ILE A 157 -25.96 -5.30 2.33
N VAL A 158 -27.07 -5.92 1.92
CA VAL A 158 -28.42 -5.47 2.29
C VAL A 158 -28.89 -6.15 3.58
N ASP A 159 -28.51 -7.42 3.78
CA ASP A 159 -28.86 -8.20 4.98
C ASP A 159 -27.74 -9.20 5.32
N PRO A 160 -27.01 -9.00 6.43
CA PRO A 160 -25.93 -9.89 6.87
C PRO A 160 -26.37 -11.33 7.15
N ASN A 161 -27.64 -11.56 7.48
CA ASN A 161 -28.14 -12.88 7.88
C ASN A 161 -28.52 -13.77 6.69
N GLN A 162 -28.62 -13.20 5.49
CA GLN A 162 -28.89 -13.95 4.26
C GLN A 162 -27.62 -14.33 3.50
N VAL A 163 -26.46 -13.82 3.93
CA VAL A 163 -25.18 -14.16 3.32
C VAL A 163 -24.85 -15.64 3.65
N PRO A 164 -24.55 -16.49 2.64
CA PRO A 164 -24.25 -17.90 2.87
C PRO A 164 -23.16 -18.10 3.94
N ASN A 165 -23.27 -19.15 4.77
CA ASN A 165 -22.40 -19.41 5.93
C ASN A 165 -20.88 -19.49 5.62
N GLY A 166 -20.46 -19.54 4.34
CA GLY A 166 -19.06 -19.44 3.94
C GLY A 166 -18.42 -18.07 4.16
N TYR A 167 -19.22 -17.01 4.35
CA TYR A 167 -18.74 -15.62 4.51
C TYR A 167 -19.06 -15.02 5.89
N TRP A 168 -19.32 -15.86 6.90
CA TRP A 168 -19.68 -15.44 8.27
C TRP A 168 -18.58 -14.68 9.02
N ILE A 169 -17.34 -14.77 8.55
CA ILE A 169 -16.34 -13.73 8.76
C ILE A 169 -16.33 -12.98 7.44
N ILE A 170 -16.77 -11.72 7.42
CA ILE A 170 -16.92 -10.92 6.20
C ILE A 170 -15.53 -10.70 5.59
N ASP A 171 -15.06 -11.68 4.83
CA ASP A 171 -13.85 -11.58 4.03
C ASP A 171 -14.25 -10.95 2.71
N GLU A 172 -14.05 -9.63 2.62
CA GLU A 172 -14.23 -8.88 1.39
C GLU A 172 -13.43 -9.47 0.22
N GLY A 173 -12.34 -10.20 0.51
CA GLY A 173 -11.52 -10.89 -0.48
C GLY A 173 -12.27 -12.02 -1.18
N ALA A 174 -13.04 -12.82 -0.44
CA ALA A 174 -13.80 -13.93 -1.01
C ALA A 174 -14.94 -13.41 -1.91
N ILE A 175 -15.66 -12.38 -1.46
CA ILE A 175 -16.73 -11.76 -2.25
C ILE A 175 -16.15 -11.12 -3.53
N LYS A 176 -15.01 -10.43 -3.44
CA LYS A 176 -14.32 -9.86 -4.62
C LYS A 176 -13.83 -10.95 -5.57
N ALA A 177 -13.36 -12.08 -5.06
CA ALA A 177 -12.91 -13.21 -5.88
C ALA A 177 -14.08 -13.84 -6.66
N ASP A 178 -15.24 -14.03 -6.02
CA ASP A 178 -16.41 -14.61 -6.68
C ASP A 178 -17.05 -13.67 -7.71
N ILE A 179 -17.05 -12.37 -7.43
CA ILE A 179 -17.41 -11.35 -8.42
C ILE A 179 -16.45 -11.40 -9.62
N ALA A 180 -15.15 -11.58 -9.39
CA ALA A 180 -14.16 -11.74 -10.46
C ALA A 180 -14.35 -13.05 -11.25
N ASN A 181 -14.81 -14.11 -10.58
CA ASN A 181 -15.17 -15.40 -11.20
C ASN A 181 -16.51 -15.36 -11.95
N GLY A 182 -17.25 -14.25 -11.88
CA GLY A 182 -18.47 -14.03 -12.65
C GLY A 182 -19.76 -14.40 -11.91
N VAL A 183 -19.73 -14.61 -10.59
CA VAL A 183 -20.93 -14.79 -9.77
C VAL A 183 -21.60 -13.43 -9.60
N ARG A 184 -22.85 -13.30 -10.09
CA ARG A 184 -23.59 -12.03 -10.16
C ARG A 184 -24.81 -11.95 -9.23
N ASP A 185 -25.18 -13.07 -8.61
CA ASP A 185 -26.28 -13.14 -7.66
C ASP A 185 -25.78 -13.85 -6.39
N ILE A 186 -25.59 -13.09 -5.32
CA ILE A 186 -25.17 -13.59 -4.01
C ILE A 186 -26.28 -13.21 -3.01
N PRO A 187 -26.91 -14.18 -2.32
CA PRO A 187 -27.92 -13.89 -1.31
C PRO A 187 -27.42 -12.89 -0.25
N GLY A 188 -28.21 -11.84 0.02
CA GLY A 188 -27.85 -10.76 0.96
C GLY A 188 -26.92 -9.67 0.41
N VAL A 189 -26.41 -9.80 -0.82
CA VAL A 189 -25.44 -8.87 -1.42
C VAL A 189 -25.98 -8.31 -2.75
N ARG A 190 -26.15 -6.99 -2.81
CA ARG A 190 -26.50 -6.28 -4.04
C ARG A 190 -25.23 -5.94 -4.81
N ILE A 191 -24.97 -6.67 -5.89
CA ILE A 191 -23.86 -6.40 -6.81
C ILE A 191 -24.33 -5.39 -7.86
N TYR A 192 -23.54 -4.34 -8.11
CA TYR A 192 -23.82 -3.34 -9.13
C TYR A 192 -22.53 -2.90 -9.82
N GLU A 193 -22.63 -2.52 -11.09
CA GLU A 193 -21.50 -1.96 -11.82
C GLU A 193 -21.39 -0.46 -11.53
N GLU A 194 -20.22 0.00 -11.08
CA GLU A 194 -19.92 1.42 -10.91
C GLU A 194 -18.92 1.87 -11.97
N ALA A 195 -19.19 3.01 -12.61
CA ALA A 195 -18.24 3.62 -13.53
C ALA A 195 -17.11 4.28 -12.74
N VAL A 196 -15.93 3.65 -12.76
CA VAL A 196 -14.70 4.25 -12.26
C VAL A 196 -13.96 4.90 -13.42
N THR A 197 -13.85 6.22 -13.38
CA THR A 197 -13.09 6.98 -14.38
C THR A 197 -11.62 6.97 -13.98
N THR A 198 -10.79 6.30 -14.78
CA THR A 198 -9.34 6.32 -14.54
C THR A 198 -8.70 7.39 -15.40
N PHE A 199 -8.20 8.46 -14.77
CA PHE A 199 -7.37 9.45 -15.45
C PHE A 199 -5.96 8.86 -15.61
N ARG A 200 -5.67 8.23 -16.76
CA ARG A 200 -4.31 7.83 -17.12
C ARG A 200 -3.53 9.06 -17.61
N LYS A 201 -2.24 9.10 -17.28
CA LYS A 201 -1.27 10.06 -17.81
C LYS A 201 -0.94 9.73 -19.27
#